data_AF-A0A2J1DY33-F1
#
_entry.id   AF-A0A2J1DY33-F1
#
_cell.length_a   1.000
_cell.length_b   1.000
_cell.length_c   1.000
_cell.angle_alpha   90.00
_cell.angle_beta   90.00
_cell.angle_gamma   90.00
#
_symmetry.space_group_name_H-M   'P 1'
#
loop_
_entity.id
_entity.type
_entity.pdbx_description
1 polymer ?
#
loop_
_entity_poly.entity_id
_entity_poly.type
_entity_poly.pdbx_seq_one_letter_code
_entity_poly.pdbx_strand_id
1 'polypeptide(L)'
;YFKPDIKIVPITVSFGKSETLADIGYGIASALRETRREAIIIASSDMTHYESQADAHLKDSLALDAIIKLDAAEMLERIQANHITMCGYAPVAAMLTAVKELGAKRARVVAYQTSGDITHHLDQVVGYAGLVIEQTEESAQVTLARAAVEAFVKEKKVITPLVELAAELSGEAGVFVSLKKLGELRGCIGTFEAHFDNIADEIVSNAVSSAARDPRFEPVAEWELPLLSYSVDVLTPPQPVEDTNSLDAKKYGVIVESGHLRGLLLPDLEGVDTPSEQISICRQKAGITADAPVKLYRFEVKRYH
;
A
#
# COMPACT_ATOMS: atom_id res chain seq x y z
N TYR A 1 31.44 -17.58 5.68
CA TYR A 1 29.99 -17.55 5.99
C TYR A 1 29.68 -16.21 6.66
N PHE A 2 28.71 -15.45 6.14
CA PHE A 2 28.45 -14.07 6.60
C PHE A 2 27.84 -13.97 8.01
N LYS A 3 27.20 -15.04 8.52
CA LYS A 3 26.76 -15.18 9.92
C LYS A 3 26.82 -16.66 10.37
N PRO A 4 27.84 -17.08 11.14
CA PRO A 4 28.00 -18.49 11.53
C PRO A 4 26.99 -18.96 12.58
N ASP A 5 26.34 -18.05 13.31
CA ASP A 5 25.43 -18.38 14.41
C ASP A 5 23.96 -18.56 14.00
N ILE A 6 23.63 -18.36 12.71
CA ILE A 6 22.28 -18.59 12.20
C ILE A 6 21.98 -20.09 12.22
N LYS A 7 20.89 -20.47 12.90
CA LYS A 7 20.35 -21.84 12.88
C LYS A 7 19.20 -21.90 11.90
N ILE A 8 19.24 -22.87 10.98
CA ILE A 8 18.21 -23.09 9.96
C ILE A 8 17.64 -24.48 10.15
N VAL A 9 16.31 -24.61 10.05
CA VAL A 9 15.61 -25.89 9.95
C VAL A 9 15.06 -25.99 8.53
N PRO A 10 15.70 -26.76 7.63
CA PRO A 10 15.22 -26.89 6.26
C PRO A 10 14.00 -27.81 6.21
N ILE A 11 12.94 -27.37 5.52
CA ILE A 11 11.76 -28.18 5.21
C ILE A 11 11.60 -28.15 3.69
N THR A 12 11.68 -29.32 3.06
CA THR A 12 11.54 -29.47 1.61
C THR A 12 10.22 -30.12 1.28
N VAL A 13 9.37 -29.42 0.53
CA VAL A 13 8.07 -29.92 0.08
C VAL A 13 8.06 -29.87 -1.44
N SER A 14 7.86 -31.02 -2.09
CA SER A 14 7.86 -31.10 -3.55
C SER A 14 6.49 -30.72 -4.12
N PHE A 15 5.46 -31.46 -3.75
CA PHE A 15 4.06 -31.24 -4.11
C PHE A 15 3.19 -31.89 -3.04
N GLY A 16 1.93 -31.48 -2.93
CA GLY A 16 1.01 -32.04 -1.93
C GLY A 16 -0.42 -31.59 -2.17
N LYS A 17 -1.36 -32.34 -1.60
CA LYS A 17 -2.76 -31.92 -1.50
C LYS A 17 -2.88 -30.79 -0.48
N SER A 18 -3.90 -29.94 -0.63
CA SER A 18 -4.17 -28.80 0.25
C SER A 18 -4.18 -29.20 1.73
N GLU A 19 -4.78 -30.33 2.10
CA GLU A 19 -4.84 -30.79 3.48
C GLU A 19 -3.45 -31.12 4.03
N THR A 20 -2.63 -31.83 3.25
CA THR A 20 -1.25 -32.18 3.65
C THR A 20 -0.37 -30.94 3.81
N LEU A 21 -0.54 -29.94 2.93
CA LEU A 21 0.21 -28.68 3.02
C LEU A 21 -0.21 -27.88 4.26
N ALA A 22 -1.51 -27.87 4.58
CA ALA A 22 -2.02 -27.25 5.79
C ALA A 22 -1.49 -27.95 7.05
N ASP A 23 -1.47 -29.28 7.09
CA ASP A 23 -0.93 -30.07 8.21
C ASP A 23 0.55 -29.73 8.48
N ILE A 24 1.36 -29.56 7.43
CA ILE A 24 2.74 -29.08 7.57
C ILE A 24 2.77 -27.69 8.22
N GLY A 25 1.92 -26.77 7.76
CA GLY A 25 1.82 -25.43 8.31
C GLY A 25 1.41 -25.40 9.79
N TYR A 26 0.40 -26.19 10.16
CA TYR A 26 -0.03 -26.34 11.56
C TYR A 26 1.07 -26.95 12.42
N GLY A 27 1.80 -27.94 11.91
CA GLY A 27 2.94 -28.55 12.58
C GLY A 27 4.06 -27.53 12.86
N ILE A 28 4.37 -26.66 11.89
CA ILE A 28 5.33 -25.56 12.08
C ILE A 28 4.86 -24.59 13.17
N ALA A 29 3.59 -24.17 13.12
CA ALA A 29 3.02 -23.25 14.11
C ALA A 29 2.99 -23.84 15.53
N SER A 30 2.58 -25.11 15.67
CA SER A 30 2.60 -25.85 16.94
C SER A 30 4.02 -25.96 17.49
N ALA A 31 5.00 -26.35 16.68
CA ALA A 31 6.38 -26.46 17.11
C ALA A 31 6.95 -25.12 17.62
N LEU A 32 6.64 -24.00 16.95
CA LEU A 32 7.08 -22.68 17.41
C LEU A 32 6.41 -22.26 18.73
N ARG A 33 5.11 -22.54 18.90
CA ARG A 33 4.39 -22.26 20.15
C ARG A 33 4.91 -23.11 21.31
N GLU A 34 5.11 -24.40 21.11
CA GLU A 34 5.59 -25.33 22.13
C GLU A 34 7.01 -25.04 22.58
N THR A 35 7.89 -24.72 21.62
CA THR A 35 9.28 -24.38 21.91
C THR A 35 9.47 -22.95 22.42
N ARG A 36 8.46 -22.09 22.27
CA ARG A 36 8.49 -20.65 22.58
C ARG A 36 9.68 -19.92 21.94
N ARG A 37 10.09 -20.37 20.75
CA ARG A 37 11.18 -19.76 19.99
C ARG A 37 10.61 -18.75 19.02
N GLU A 38 11.27 -17.60 18.93
CA GLU A 38 11.06 -16.68 17.83
C GLU A 38 11.84 -17.18 16.61
N ALA A 39 11.15 -17.23 15.47
CA ALA A 39 11.75 -17.65 14.21
C ALA A 39 11.15 -16.85 13.06
N ILE A 40 11.97 -16.60 12.04
CA ILE A 40 11.50 -16.10 10.75
C ILE A 40 11.19 -17.32 9.88
N ILE A 41 9.98 -17.38 9.34
CA ILE A 41 9.60 -18.40 8.37
C ILE A 41 9.86 -17.83 6.97
N ILE A 42 10.61 -18.58 6.15
CA ILE A 42 10.94 -18.18 4.79
C ILE A 42 10.46 -19.29 3.85
N ALA A 43 9.63 -18.91 2.88
CA ALA A 43 9.34 -19.73 1.70
C ALA A 43 10.02 -19.10 0.49
N SER A 44 10.59 -19.93 -0.37
CA SER A 44 11.22 -19.50 -1.62
C SER A 44 10.45 -20.07 -2.79
N SER A 45 10.22 -19.24 -3.80
CA SER A 45 9.34 -19.49 -4.92
C SER A 45 9.72 -18.54 -6.05
N ASP A 46 9.78 -19.05 -7.28
CA ASP A 46 9.55 -18.23 -8.46
C ASP A 46 8.05 -18.21 -8.76
N MET A 47 7.60 -17.26 -9.58
CA MET A 47 6.21 -17.11 -9.98
C MET A 47 5.98 -17.77 -11.35
N THR A 48 5.22 -17.16 -12.26
CA THR A 48 4.96 -17.73 -13.59
C THR A 48 6.24 -17.85 -14.41
N HIS A 49 6.43 -19.00 -15.07
CA HIS A 49 7.55 -19.30 -15.96
C HIS A 49 7.12 -19.38 -17.42
N TYR A 50 7.99 -18.87 -18.28
CA TYR A 50 8.02 -19.07 -19.72
C TYR A 50 6.75 -18.63 -20.47
N GLU A 51 6.11 -17.59 -19.96
CA GLU A 51 4.97 -16.93 -20.62
C GLU A 51 5.35 -15.50 -21.02
N SER A 52 4.48 -14.84 -21.78
CA SER A 52 4.70 -13.43 -22.10
C SER A 52 4.68 -12.60 -20.80
N GLN A 53 5.36 -11.45 -20.80
CA GLN A 53 5.37 -10.57 -19.63
C GLN A 53 3.97 -10.11 -19.24
N ALA A 54 3.09 -9.90 -20.23
CA ALA A 54 1.69 -9.56 -19.96
C ALA A 54 0.94 -10.69 -19.26
N ASP A 55 1.13 -11.94 -19.70
CA ASP A 55 0.51 -13.11 -19.08
C ASP A 55 1.07 -13.37 -17.68
N ALA A 56 2.40 -13.23 -17.52
CA ALA A 56 3.06 -13.34 -16.23
C ALA A 56 2.51 -12.30 -15.24
N HIS A 57 2.40 -11.03 -15.63
CA HIS A 57 1.79 -9.99 -14.78
C HIS A 57 0.36 -10.35 -14.36
N LEU A 58 -0.47 -10.80 -15.31
CA LEU A 58 -1.85 -11.17 -15.03
C LEU A 58 -1.91 -12.36 -14.05
N LYS A 59 -1.26 -13.48 -14.38
CA LYS A 59 -1.28 -14.69 -13.57
C LYS A 59 -0.65 -14.49 -12.20
N ASP A 60 0.50 -13.84 -12.14
CA ASP A 60 1.19 -13.56 -10.88
C ASP A 60 0.33 -12.66 -9.99
N SER A 61 -0.37 -11.67 -10.55
CA SER A 61 -1.27 -10.82 -9.77
C SER A 61 -2.40 -11.62 -9.10
N LEU A 62 -2.92 -12.67 -9.76
CA LEU A 62 -3.94 -13.54 -9.19
C LEU A 62 -3.41 -14.34 -8.00
N ALA A 63 -2.21 -14.92 -8.14
CA ALA A 63 -1.55 -15.65 -7.05
C ALA A 63 -1.17 -14.71 -5.90
N LEU A 64 -0.58 -13.55 -6.20
CA LEU A 64 -0.18 -12.55 -5.21
C LEU A 64 -1.38 -12.01 -4.43
N ASP A 65 -2.53 -11.74 -5.08
CA ASP A 65 -3.74 -11.30 -4.39
C ASP A 65 -4.19 -12.32 -3.31
N ALA A 66 -4.11 -13.62 -3.60
CA ALA A 66 -4.43 -14.66 -2.61
C ALA A 66 -3.39 -14.76 -1.48
N ILE A 67 -2.10 -14.64 -1.82
CA ILE A 67 -1.00 -14.63 -0.82
C ILE A 67 -1.15 -13.42 0.12
N ILE A 68 -1.46 -12.24 -0.42
CA ILE A 68 -1.66 -10.99 0.35
C ILE A 68 -2.84 -11.12 1.32
N LYS A 69 -3.89 -11.84 0.92
CA LYS A 69 -5.06 -12.15 1.74
C LYS A 69 -4.80 -13.27 2.77
N LEU A 70 -3.57 -13.79 2.84
CA LEU A 70 -3.20 -14.92 3.68
C LEU A 70 -4.14 -16.11 3.47
N ASP A 71 -4.48 -16.37 2.21
CA ASP A 71 -5.39 -17.44 1.82
C ASP A 71 -4.68 -18.48 0.96
N ALA A 72 -4.15 -19.50 1.63
CA ALA A 72 -3.46 -20.61 0.99
C ALA A 72 -4.39 -21.43 0.09
N ALA A 73 -5.67 -21.58 0.45
CA ALA A 73 -6.61 -22.38 -0.33
C ALA A 73 -6.97 -21.67 -1.63
N GLU A 74 -7.31 -20.38 -1.55
CA GLU A 74 -7.57 -19.53 -2.71
C GLU A 74 -6.35 -19.47 -3.64
N MET A 75 -5.13 -19.36 -3.07
CA MET A 75 -3.91 -19.36 -3.87
C MET A 75 -3.77 -20.65 -4.69
N LEU A 76 -3.96 -21.81 -4.05
CA LEU A 76 -3.88 -23.10 -4.73
C LEU A 76 -4.97 -23.24 -5.80
N GLU A 77 -6.20 -22.81 -5.51
CA GLU A 77 -7.30 -22.82 -6.46
C GLU A 77 -6.99 -21.94 -7.69
N ARG A 78 -6.51 -20.71 -7.49
CA ARG A 78 -6.15 -19.81 -8.59
C ARG A 78 -5.01 -20.34 -9.43
N ILE A 79 -3.99 -20.94 -8.80
CA ILE A 79 -2.88 -21.57 -9.50
C ILE A 79 -3.39 -22.65 -10.44
N GLN A 80 -4.28 -23.52 -9.94
CA GLN A 80 -4.87 -24.59 -10.74
C GLN A 80 -5.79 -24.05 -11.83
N ALA A 81 -6.74 -23.17 -11.49
CA ALA A 81 -7.76 -22.66 -12.41
C ALA A 81 -7.16 -21.83 -13.56
N ASN A 82 -6.10 -21.06 -13.28
CA ASN A 82 -5.47 -20.18 -14.26
C ASN A 82 -4.20 -20.76 -14.89
N HIS A 83 -3.88 -22.03 -14.60
CA HIS A 83 -2.68 -22.71 -15.09
C HIS A 83 -1.42 -21.86 -14.82
N ILE A 84 -1.27 -21.38 -13.58
CA ILE A 84 -0.12 -20.60 -13.14
C ILE A 84 1.04 -21.56 -12.91
N THR A 85 2.17 -21.34 -13.58
CA THR A 85 3.33 -22.23 -13.52
C THR A 85 4.23 -21.96 -12.31
N MET A 86 3.73 -21.28 -11.27
CA MET A 86 4.44 -20.97 -10.02
C MET A 86 5.12 -22.22 -9.45
N CYS A 87 6.44 -22.18 -9.30
CA CYS A 87 7.18 -23.24 -8.62
C CYS A 87 7.15 -22.96 -7.11
N GLY A 88 7.31 -23.97 -6.24
CA GLY A 88 7.35 -23.70 -4.80
C GLY A 88 6.01 -23.25 -4.17
N TYR A 89 4.88 -23.38 -4.88
CA TYR A 89 3.55 -23.10 -4.34
C TYR A 89 3.24 -23.92 -3.07
N ALA A 90 3.78 -25.13 -2.96
CA ALA A 90 3.55 -26.02 -1.83
C ALA A 90 4.20 -25.51 -0.53
N PRO A 91 5.51 -25.17 -0.51
CA PRO A 91 6.13 -24.43 0.59
C PRO A 91 5.42 -23.12 0.95
N VAL A 92 4.98 -22.34 -0.04
CA VAL A 92 4.25 -21.08 0.20
C VAL A 92 2.91 -21.35 0.88
N ALA A 93 2.15 -22.36 0.43
CA ALA A 93 0.88 -22.73 1.06
C ALA A 93 1.05 -23.15 2.53
N ALA A 94 2.05 -24.01 2.82
CA ALA A 94 2.37 -24.42 4.18
C ALA A 94 2.81 -23.23 5.06
N MET A 95 3.62 -22.33 4.52
CA MET A 95 4.02 -21.09 5.19
C MET A 95 2.81 -20.20 5.49
N LEU A 96 1.91 -19.98 4.52
CA LEU A 96 0.70 -19.18 4.70
C LEU A 96 -0.20 -19.72 5.81
N THR A 97 -0.41 -21.05 5.84
CA THR A 97 -1.13 -21.70 6.95
C THR A 97 -0.41 -21.45 8.28
N ALA A 98 0.91 -21.65 8.34
CA ALA A 98 1.68 -21.47 9.57
C ALA A 98 1.62 -20.03 10.09
N VAL A 99 1.87 -19.03 9.24
CA VAL A 99 1.90 -17.62 9.66
C VAL A 99 0.51 -17.11 10.05
N LYS A 100 -0.55 -17.56 9.36
CA LYS A 100 -1.94 -17.24 9.73
C LYS A 100 -2.29 -17.79 11.11
N GLU A 101 -1.93 -19.04 11.38
CA GLU A 101 -2.07 -19.66 12.69
C GLU A 101 -1.25 -18.91 13.76
N LEU A 102 -0.07 -18.41 13.40
CA LEU A 102 0.77 -17.59 14.29
C LEU A 102 0.30 -16.13 14.41
N GLY A 103 -0.86 -15.77 13.85
CA GLY A 103 -1.47 -14.45 14.02
C GLY A 103 -1.00 -13.39 13.02
N ALA A 104 -0.47 -13.78 11.86
CA ALA A 104 -0.25 -12.84 10.76
C ALA A 104 -1.56 -12.12 10.39
N LYS A 105 -1.46 -10.81 10.17
CA LYS A 105 -2.58 -9.92 9.90
C LYS A 105 -2.50 -9.24 8.55
N ARG A 106 -1.29 -9.04 8.05
CA ARG A 106 -1.02 -8.31 6.81
C ARG A 106 0.09 -8.99 6.02
N ALA A 107 -0.03 -8.93 4.71
CA ALA A 107 1.06 -9.23 3.79
C ALA A 107 1.16 -8.13 2.74
N ARG A 108 2.37 -7.83 2.27
CA ARG A 108 2.61 -6.86 1.20
C ARG A 108 3.75 -7.30 0.29
N VAL A 109 3.61 -7.00 -0.99
CA VAL A 109 4.68 -7.17 -1.96
C VAL A 109 5.69 -6.04 -1.78
N VAL A 110 6.96 -6.40 -1.62
CA VAL A 110 8.07 -5.44 -1.47
C VAL A 110 8.86 -5.26 -2.75
N ALA A 111 8.86 -6.28 -3.61
CA ALA A 111 9.46 -6.23 -4.92
C ALA A 111 8.69 -7.20 -5.84
N TYR A 112 8.49 -6.81 -7.08
CA TYR A 112 8.00 -7.69 -8.13
C TYR A 112 8.66 -7.29 -9.44
N GLN A 113 9.23 -8.27 -10.13
CA GLN A 113 9.92 -8.10 -11.41
C GLN A 113 9.79 -9.38 -12.23
N THR A 114 10.00 -9.28 -13.53
CA THR A 114 10.21 -10.44 -14.39
C THR A 114 11.61 -10.43 -14.99
N SER A 115 12.08 -11.57 -15.47
CA SER A 115 13.34 -11.62 -16.24
C SER A 115 13.32 -10.72 -17.48
N GLY A 116 12.14 -10.36 -18.00
CA GLY A 116 11.95 -9.43 -19.11
C GLY A 116 12.37 -7.99 -18.77
N ASP A 117 12.25 -7.57 -17.50
CA ASP A 117 12.63 -6.23 -17.06
C ASP A 117 14.14 -5.95 -17.24
N ILE A 118 14.96 -7.00 -17.16
CA ILE A 118 16.41 -6.93 -17.33
C ILE A 118 16.84 -7.28 -18.76
N THR A 119 16.24 -8.32 -19.34
CA THR A 119 16.69 -8.88 -20.63
C THR A 119 16.02 -8.22 -21.84
N HIS A 120 14.89 -7.55 -21.63
CA HIS A 120 14.00 -7.02 -22.67
C HIS A 120 13.40 -8.09 -23.61
N HIS A 121 13.53 -9.38 -23.27
CA HIS A 121 12.84 -10.47 -23.95
C HIS A 121 11.48 -10.70 -23.29
N LEU A 122 10.43 -10.12 -23.87
CA LEU A 122 9.11 -10.05 -23.24
C LEU A 122 8.19 -11.23 -23.57
N ASP A 123 8.56 -12.09 -24.51
CA ASP A 123 7.73 -13.20 -24.97
C ASP A 123 7.83 -14.44 -24.06
N GLN A 124 8.89 -14.52 -23.25
CA GLN A 124 9.16 -15.66 -22.39
C GLN A 124 9.91 -15.20 -21.14
N VAL A 125 9.19 -14.98 -20.04
CA VAL A 125 9.75 -14.46 -18.78
C VAL A 125 9.54 -15.40 -17.60
N VAL A 126 10.33 -15.21 -16.55
CA VAL A 126 10.08 -15.75 -15.21
C VAL A 126 9.75 -14.61 -14.27
N GLY A 127 8.65 -14.71 -13.52
CA GLY A 127 8.25 -13.74 -12.51
C GLY A 127 8.91 -14.01 -11.15
N TYR A 128 9.25 -12.94 -10.44
CA TYR A 128 9.88 -12.98 -9.12
C TYR A 128 9.16 -12.00 -8.18
N ALA A 129 8.77 -12.46 -7.00
CA ALA A 129 8.11 -11.64 -6.00
C ALA A 129 8.79 -11.76 -4.63
N GLY A 130 9.08 -10.63 -4.00
CA GLY A 130 9.42 -10.54 -2.60
C GLY A 130 8.21 -10.07 -1.80
N LEU A 131 7.87 -10.76 -0.72
CA LEU A 131 6.77 -10.39 0.17
C LEU A 131 7.22 -10.34 1.63
N VAL A 132 6.57 -9.47 2.39
CA VAL A 132 6.72 -9.37 3.84
C VAL A 132 5.35 -9.63 4.47
N ILE A 133 5.31 -10.51 5.47
CA ILE A 133 4.11 -10.89 6.22
C ILE A 133 4.31 -10.50 7.69
N GLU A 134 3.35 -9.75 8.24
CA GLU A 134 3.46 -9.09 9.54
C GLU A 134 2.22 -9.36 10.39
N GLN A 135 2.37 -9.29 11.72
CA GLN A 135 1.28 -9.43 12.69
C GLN A 135 0.57 -8.10 12.98
N THR A 136 1.01 -6.99 12.37
CA THR A 136 0.40 -5.67 12.52
C THR A 136 -0.81 -5.51 11.62
N GLU A 137 -1.88 -4.92 12.14
CA GLU A 137 -3.08 -4.60 11.36
C GLU A 137 -2.88 -3.32 10.54
N GLU A 138 -3.57 -3.24 9.39
CA GLU A 138 -3.69 -2.02 8.59
C GLU A 138 -4.72 -1.09 9.23
N SER A 139 -4.53 0.23 9.17
CA SER A 139 -5.49 1.16 9.76
C SER A 139 -6.87 1.10 9.07
N ALA A 140 -7.92 1.55 9.76
CA ALA A 140 -9.26 1.61 9.18
C ALA A 140 -9.34 2.52 7.94
N GLN A 141 -8.62 3.64 7.96
CA GLN A 141 -8.51 4.60 6.85
C GLN A 141 -7.90 3.95 5.61
N VAL A 142 -6.79 3.22 5.80
CA VAL A 142 -6.08 2.56 4.71
C VAL A 142 -6.86 1.37 4.17
N THR A 143 -7.48 0.60 5.07
CA THR A 143 -8.39 -0.50 4.69
C THR A 143 -9.53 0.01 3.82
N LEU A 144 -10.16 1.14 4.18
CA LEU A 144 -11.23 1.77 3.40
C LEU A 144 -10.71 2.28 2.04
N ALA A 145 -9.56 2.96 2.02
CA ALA A 145 -8.95 3.46 0.78
C ALA A 145 -8.65 2.31 -0.20
N ARG A 146 -8.07 1.21 0.29
CA ARG A 146 -7.80 0.01 -0.50
C ARG A 146 -9.08 -0.58 -1.08
N ALA A 147 -10.11 -0.78 -0.24
CA ALA A 147 -11.40 -1.31 -0.69
C ALA A 147 -12.05 -0.43 -1.77
N ALA A 148 -11.97 0.90 -1.61
CA ALA A 148 -12.49 1.86 -2.60
C ALA A 148 -11.77 1.77 -3.94
N VAL A 149 -10.43 1.69 -3.92
CA VAL A 149 -9.63 1.54 -5.15
C VAL A 149 -9.90 0.21 -5.82
N GLU A 150 -9.91 -0.90 -5.07
CA GLU A 150 -10.14 -2.22 -5.65
C GLU A 150 -11.51 -2.34 -6.31
N ALA A 151 -12.58 -1.92 -5.62
CA ALA A 151 -13.94 -1.93 -6.16
C ALA A 151 -14.06 -1.05 -7.42
N PHE A 152 -13.41 0.11 -7.43
CA PHE A 152 -13.44 0.99 -8.60
C PHE A 152 -12.62 0.43 -9.77
N VAL A 153 -11.42 -0.10 -9.52
CA VAL A 153 -10.57 -0.62 -10.59
C VAL A 153 -11.21 -1.86 -11.23
N LYS A 154 -11.68 -2.82 -10.41
CA LYS A 154 -12.28 -4.08 -10.85
C LYS A 154 -13.69 -3.92 -11.42
N GLU A 155 -14.56 -3.16 -10.74
CA GLU A 155 -16.00 -3.14 -11.03
C GLU A 155 -16.51 -1.79 -11.54
N LYS A 156 -15.66 -0.75 -11.60
CA LYS A 156 -16.07 0.65 -11.86
C LYS A 156 -17.11 1.17 -10.86
N LYS A 157 -17.15 0.57 -9.66
CA LYS A 157 -18.07 0.90 -8.59
C LYS A 157 -17.41 1.80 -7.55
N VAL A 158 -18.08 2.89 -7.18
CA VAL A 158 -17.72 3.67 -6.00
C VAL A 158 -18.45 3.08 -4.80
N ILE A 159 -17.72 2.64 -3.78
CA ILE A 159 -18.31 2.06 -2.58
C ILE A 159 -18.94 3.15 -1.71
N THR A 160 -19.95 2.79 -0.94
CA THR A 160 -20.47 3.64 0.13
C THR A 160 -19.95 3.11 1.46
N PRO A 161 -19.31 3.94 2.29
CA PRO A 161 -18.89 3.52 3.62
C PRO A 161 -20.08 3.01 4.43
N LEU A 162 -19.87 1.99 5.26
CA LEU A 162 -20.93 1.43 6.11
C LEU A 162 -21.39 2.47 7.15
N VAL A 163 -22.69 2.45 7.49
CA VAL A 163 -23.33 3.44 8.38
C VAL A 163 -22.73 3.49 9.79
N GLU A 164 -22.21 2.36 10.29
CA GLU A 164 -21.44 2.32 11.54
C GLU A 164 -19.96 2.54 11.24
N LEU A 165 -19.59 3.80 11.02
CA LEU A 165 -18.20 4.19 10.87
C LEU A 165 -17.47 4.10 12.21
N ALA A 166 -16.26 3.54 12.21
CA ALA A 166 -15.35 3.70 13.33
C ALA A 166 -15.20 5.20 13.66
N ALA A 167 -15.09 5.55 14.95
CA ALA A 167 -15.05 6.94 15.39
C ALA A 167 -13.97 7.77 14.67
N GLU A 168 -12.87 7.13 14.26
CA GLU A 168 -11.74 7.73 13.54
C GLU A 168 -12.01 8.06 12.06
N LEU A 169 -13.14 7.58 11.51
CA LEU A 169 -13.62 7.85 10.16
C LEU A 169 -14.79 8.84 10.15
N SER A 170 -15.19 9.32 11.32
CA SER A 170 -16.25 10.30 11.51
C SER A 170 -15.70 11.73 11.56
N GLY A 171 -16.57 12.71 11.33
CA GLY A 171 -16.20 14.12 11.38
C GLY A 171 -15.54 14.62 10.09
N GLU A 172 -15.44 15.94 9.97
CA GLU A 172 -15.01 16.63 8.76
C GLU A 172 -13.51 16.93 8.79
N ALA A 173 -12.78 16.52 7.76
CA ALA A 173 -11.38 16.88 7.55
C ALA A 173 -10.99 16.82 6.07
N GLY A 174 -9.98 17.59 5.67
CA GLY A 174 -9.28 17.36 4.42
C GLY A 174 -8.49 16.05 4.48
N VAL A 175 -8.45 15.30 3.38
CA VAL A 175 -7.78 13.99 3.32
C VAL A 175 -6.96 13.87 2.05
N PHE A 176 -5.74 13.35 2.16
CA PHE A 176 -4.94 12.92 1.02
C PHE A 176 -4.76 11.41 1.04
N VAL A 177 -5.05 10.76 -0.09
CA VAL A 177 -4.77 9.34 -0.28
C VAL A 177 -3.59 9.22 -1.23
N SER A 178 -2.57 8.46 -0.83
CA SER A 178 -1.41 8.19 -1.66
C SER A 178 -1.31 6.69 -1.96
N LEU A 179 -1.15 6.38 -3.23
CA LEU A 179 -0.90 5.04 -3.75
C LEU A 179 0.58 4.95 -4.10
N LYS A 180 1.25 3.89 -3.65
CA LYS A 180 2.62 3.59 -4.01
C LYS A 180 2.72 2.18 -4.57
N LYS A 181 3.34 2.04 -5.73
CA LYS A 181 3.64 0.74 -6.35
C LYS A 181 5.10 0.41 -6.08
N LEU A 182 5.35 -0.64 -5.32
CA LEU A 182 6.71 -1.09 -4.97
C LEU A 182 7.60 0.04 -4.38
N GLY A 183 7.02 0.91 -3.54
CA GLY A 183 7.71 2.03 -2.89
C GLY A 183 7.62 3.37 -3.64
N GLU A 184 7.39 3.33 -4.96
CA GLU A 184 7.32 4.52 -5.81
C GLU A 184 5.91 5.10 -5.89
N LEU A 185 5.79 6.44 -6.00
CA LEU A 185 4.48 7.11 -6.10
C LEU A 185 3.74 6.67 -7.37
N ARG A 186 2.49 6.21 -7.21
CA ARG A 186 1.63 5.72 -8.30
C ARG A 186 0.35 6.54 -8.49
N GLY A 187 0.02 7.37 -7.50
CA GLY A 187 -1.09 8.32 -7.54
C GLY A 187 -1.24 8.99 -6.17
N CYS A 188 -1.61 10.26 -6.14
CA CYS A 188 -1.88 10.98 -4.90
C CYS A 188 -2.82 12.15 -5.17
N ILE A 189 -4.03 12.05 -4.63
CA ILE A 189 -5.07 13.08 -4.68
C ILE A 189 -5.60 13.29 -3.27
N GLY A 190 -5.94 14.53 -2.98
CA GLY A 190 -6.57 14.90 -1.73
C GLY A 190 -7.22 16.26 -1.77
N THR A 191 -7.94 16.54 -0.70
CA THR A 191 -8.64 17.79 -0.45
C THR A 191 -8.05 18.48 0.77
N PHE A 192 -7.94 19.79 0.70
CA PHE A 192 -7.38 20.61 1.78
C PHE A 192 -8.41 20.88 2.89
N GLU A 193 -9.68 20.93 2.54
CA GLU A 193 -10.83 21.10 3.43
C GLU A 193 -11.82 19.97 3.15
N ALA A 194 -12.65 19.67 4.14
CA ALA A 194 -13.71 18.69 4.00
C ALA A 194 -14.66 19.11 2.89
N HIS A 195 -14.86 18.23 1.91
CA HIS A 195 -15.90 18.35 0.89
C HIS A 195 -17.11 17.47 1.21
N PHE A 196 -16.93 16.51 2.12
CA PHE A 196 -17.96 15.61 2.62
C PHE A 196 -18.15 15.75 4.13
N ASP A 197 -19.32 15.34 4.63
CA ASP A 197 -19.71 15.42 6.03
C ASP A 197 -18.91 14.46 6.94
N ASN A 198 -18.10 13.57 6.35
CA ASN A 198 -17.26 12.63 7.08
C ASN A 198 -15.97 12.27 6.32
N ILE A 199 -14.93 11.94 7.09
CA ILE A 199 -13.62 11.46 6.60
C ILE A 199 -13.77 10.21 5.71
N ALA A 200 -14.74 9.32 5.97
CA ALA A 200 -14.88 8.10 5.19
C ALA A 200 -15.21 8.37 3.72
N ASP A 201 -16.19 9.23 3.44
CA ASP A 201 -16.56 9.63 2.08
C ASP A 201 -15.43 10.42 1.41
N GLU A 202 -14.73 11.26 2.18
CA GLU A 202 -13.54 11.98 1.72
C GLU A 202 -12.43 11.00 1.30
N ILE A 203 -12.17 9.95 2.08
CA ILE A 203 -11.23 8.87 1.75
C ILE A 203 -11.65 8.15 0.47
N VAL A 204 -12.91 7.73 0.37
CA VAL A 204 -13.40 6.98 -0.80
C VAL A 204 -13.22 7.79 -2.08
N SER A 205 -13.65 9.06 -2.07
CA SER A 205 -13.55 9.96 -3.22
C SER A 205 -12.10 10.18 -3.64
N ASN A 206 -11.22 10.49 -2.68
CA ASN A 206 -9.81 10.77 -2.95
C ASN A 206 -9.02 9.50 -3.33
N ALA A 207 -9.38 8.34 -2.79
CA ALA A 207 -8.78 7.05 -3.15
C ALA A 207 -9.08 6.69 -4.61
N VAL A 208 -10.34 6.78 -5.03
CA VAL A 208 -10.76 6.56 -6.43
C VAL A 208 -10.07 7.56 -7.36
N SER A 209 -10.01 8.83 -6.97
CA SER A 209 -9.34 9.86 -7.76
C SER A 209 -7.84 9.62 -7.87
N SER A 210 -7.17 9.16 -6.80
CA SER A 210 -5.76 8.80 -6.81
C SER A 210 -5.47 7.63 -7.75
N ALA A 211 -6.38 6.67 -7.87
CA ALA A 211 -6.22 5.52 -8.75
C ALA A 211 -6.53 5.82 -10.22
N ALA A 212 -7.46 6.74 -10.50
CA ALA A 212 -8.06 6.86 -11.84
C ALA A 212 -7.97 8.25 -12.48
N ARG A 213 -7.63 9.30 -11.71
CA ARG A 213 -7.77 10.71 -12.13
C ARG A 213 -6.56 11.58 -11.77
N ASP A 214 -5.48 11.01 -11.25
CA ASP A 214 -4.25 11.76 -11.04
C ASP A 214 -3.62 12.07 -12.42
N PRO A 215 -3.53 13.34 -12.85
CA PRO A 215 -3.13 13.70 -14.20
C PRO A 215 -1.66 13.37 -14.51
N ARG A 216 -0.86 13.00 -13.51
CA ARG A 216 0.55 12.64 -13.66
C ARG A 216 0.74 11.18 -14.05
N PHE A 217 -0.28 10.34 -13.90
CA PHE A 217 -0.18 8.90 -14.09
C PHE A 217 -1.35 8.37 -14.91
N GLU A 218 -1.11 7.33 -15.70
CA GLU A 218 -2.19 6.56 -16.29
C GLU A 218 -3.04 5.88 -15.20
N PRO A 219 -4.35 5.64 -15.43
CA PRO A 219 -5.19 4.93 -14.49
C PRO A 219 -4.57 3.59 -14.05
N VAL A 220 -4.72 3.26 -12.76
CA VAL A 220 -4.25 1.99 -12.18
C VAL A 220 -4.90 0.81 -12.89
N ALA A 221 -4.08 -0.11 -13.37
CA ALA A 221 -4.54 -1.36 -13.96
C ALA A 221 -4.80 -2.42 -12.88
N GLU A 222 -5.69 -3.37 -13.17
CA GLU A 222 -6.11 -4.40 -12.21
C GLU A 222 -4.94 -5.26 -11.71
N TRP A 223 -4.03 -5.65 -12.59
CA TRP A 223 -2.85 -6.44 -12.24
C TRP A 223 -1.89 -5.69 -11.29
N GLU A 224 -1.98 -4.35 -11.20
CA GLU A 224 -1.17 -3.56 -10.28
C GLU A 224 -1.69 -3.61 -8.84
N LEU A 225 -2.97 -3.92 -8.62
CA LEU A 225 -3.62 -3.84 -7.29
C LEU A 225 -2.85 -4.58 -6.18
N PRO A 226 -2.36 -5.82 -6.39
CA PRO A 226 -1.59 -6.54 -5.37
C PRO A 226 -0.22 -5.90 -5.08
N LEU A 227 0.28 -5.05 -5.97
CA LEU A 227 1.57 -4.36 -5.85
C LEU A 227 1.44 -2.99 -5.16
N LEU A 228 0.22 -2.56 -4.84
CA LEU A 228 -0.06 -1.27 -4.24
C LEU A 228 0.01 -1.31 -2.70
N SER A 229 0.75 -0.33 -2.19
CA SER A 229 0.70 0.13 -0.80
C SER A 229 0.01 1.49 -0.74
N TYR A 230 -0.57 1.78 0.41
CA TYR A 230 -1.48 2.91 0.61
C TYR A 230 -1.04 3.68 1.85
N SER A 231 -1.21 4.99 1.82
CA SER A 231 -1.19 5.82 3.02
C SER A 231 -2.29 6.86 2.95
N VAL A 232 -2.90 7.15 4.09
CA VAL A 232 -3.96 8.16 4.21
C VAL A 232 -3.51 9.23 5.20
N ASP A 233 -3.52 10.47 4.75
CA ASP A 233 -3.17 11.65 5.53
C ASP A 233 -4.45 12.41 5.86
N VAL A 234 -4.80 12.50 7.14
CA VAL A 234 -5.95 13.28 7.62
C VAL A 234 -5.45 14.59 8.21
N LEU A 235 -5.97 15.70 7.70
CA LEU A 235 -5.53 17.05 8.06
C LEU A 235 -6.31 17.58 9.26
N THR A 236 -5.63 18.24 10.19
CA THR A 236 -6.32 19.02 11.23
C THR A 236 -6.92 20.30 10.64
N PRO A 237 -7.99 20.87 11.23
CA PRO A 237 -8.51 22.17 10.83
C PRO A 237 -7.40 23.24 10.77
N PRO A 238 -7.29 24.01 9.67
CA PRO A 238 -6.25 25.02 9.53
C PRO A 238 -6.35 26.10 10.60
N GLN A 239 -5.21 26.47 11.17
CA GLN A 239 -5.08 27.55 12.17
C GLN A 239 -4.33 28.74 11.56
N PRO A 240 -4.80 29.98 11.75
CA PRO A 240 -4.10 31.17 11.22
C PRO A 240 -2.70 31.31 11.84
N VAL A 241 -1.77 31.82 11.04
CA VAL A 241 -0.37 32.07 11.44
C VAL A 241 -0.10 33.56 11.43
N GLU A 242 0.14 34.14 12.60
CA GLU A 242 0.48 35.56 12.76
C GLU A 242 1.99 35.80 12.63
N ASP A 243 2.81 34.85 13.10
CA ASP A 243 4.28 34.91 13.06
C ASP A 243 4.83 33.65 12.38
N THR A 244 5.57 33.82 11.29
CA THR A 244 6.22 32.74 10.55
C THR A 244 7.29 32.01 11.35
N ASN A 245 7.83 32.61 12.41
CA ASN A 245 8.78 31.93 13.30
C ASN A 245 8.11 30.82 14.14
N SER A 246 6.78 30.79 14.20
CA SER A 246 6.01 29.74 14.87
C SER A 246 5.79 28.48 14.00
N LEU A 247 6.27 28.51 12.76
CA LEU A 247 6.21 27.38 11.83
C LEU A 247 7.43 26.48 11.97
N ASP A 248 7.21 25.20 11.71
CA ASP A 248 8.22 24.16 11.65
C ASP A 248 7.89 23.29 10.43
N ALA A 249 8.81 23.24 9.47
CA ALA A 249 8.57 22.56 8.19
C ALA A 249 8.39 21.04 8.33
N LYS A 250 8.90 20.44 9.40
CA LYS A 250 8.73 19.02 9.68
C LYS A 250 7.42 18.72 10.37
N LYS A 251 6.89 19.68 11.14
CA LYS A 251 5.66 19.49 11.90
C LYS A 251 4.41 19.95 11.17
N TYR A 252 4.47 21.12 10.54
CA TYR A 252 3.31 21.83 10.02
C TYR A 252 3.30 21.87 8.50
N GLY A 253 2.14 21.52 7.93
CA GLY A 253 1.81 21.92 6.57
C GLY A 253 1.39 23.38 6.55
N VAL A 254 1.57 24.04 5.40
CA VAL A 254 1.25 25.46 5.22
C VAL A 254 0.24 25.66 4.12
N ILE A 255 -0.69 26.57 4.36
CA ILE A 255 -1.64 27.07 3.36
C ILE A 255 -1.35 28.55 3.15
N VAL A 256 -1.23 28.94 1.88
CA VAL A 256 -1.05 30.33 1.47
C VAL A 256 -2.28 30.77 0.69
N GLU A 257 -2.94 31.84 1.13
CA GLU A 257 -4.13 32.39 0.50
C GLU A 257 -3.89 33.84 0.07
N SER A 258 -4.20 34.16 -1.19
CA SER A 258 -4.25 35.53 -1.73
C SER A 258 -5.49 35.69 -2.61
N GLY A 259 -6.56 36.26 -2.05
CA GLY A 259 -7.84 36.39 -2.74
C GLY A 259 -8.46 35.01 -3.01
N HIS A 260 -8.66 34.66 -4.28
CA HIS A 260 -9.16 33.35 -4.70
C HIS A 260 -8.05 32.30 -4.93
N LEU A 261 -6.79 32.72 -4.92
CA LEU A 261 -5.66 31.82 -5.11
C LEU A 261 -5.27 31.20 -3.78
N ARG A 262 -5.17 29.87 -3.76
CA ARG A 262 -4.81 29.12 -2.56
C ARG A 262 -3.84 28.00 -2.91
N GLY A 263 -2.75 27.92 -2.16
CA GLY A 263 -1.78 26.84 -2.21
C GLY A 263 -1.79 26.06 -0.91
N LEU A 264 -1.42 24.78 -0.98
CA LEU A 264 -1.12 23.95 0.17
C LEU A 264 0.17 23.17 -0.05
N LEU A 265 0.95 23.02 1.01
CA LEU A 265 2.08 22.11 1.07
C LEU A 265 2.02 21.28 2.36
N LEU A 266 2.18 19.97 2.24
CA LEU A 266 2.24 19.04 3.37
C LEU A 266 3.56 19.24 4.18
N PRO A 267 3.58 18.86 5.47
CA PRO A 267 4.82 18.84 6.26
C PRO A 267 5.80 17.75 5.81
N ASP A 268 7.05 17.88 6.26
CA ASP A 268 8.10 16.85 6.20
C ASP A 268 8.35 16.30 4.77
N LEU A 269 8.49 17.22 3.82
CA LEU A 269 8.83 16.89 2.44
C LEU A 269 10.34 16.91 2.24
N GLU A 270 10.85 15.89 1.55
CA GLU A 270 12.27 15.81 1.19
C GLU A 270 12.71 17.05 0.40
N GLY A 271 13.80 17.69 0.85
CA GLY A 271 14.34 18.90 0.23
C GLY A 271 13.62 20.20 0.61
N VAL A 272 12.72 20.19 1.59
CA VAL A 272 12.04 21.39 2.11
C VAL A 272 12.27 21.49 3.62
N ASP A 273 13.34 22.19 4.01
CA ASP A 273 13.83 22.20 5.39
C ASP A 273 13.33 23.41 6.20
N THR A 274 12.89 24.47 5.53
CA THR A 274 12.50 25.72 6.19
C THR A 274 11.05 26.15 5.90
N PRO A 275 10.36 26.82 6.86
CA PRO A 275 9.04 27.38 6.60
C PRO A 275 8.99 28.38 5.44
N SER A 276 10.07 29.15 5.24
CA SER A 276 10.17 30.10 4.14
C SER A 276 10.18 29.39 2.77
N GLU A 277 10.88 28.26 2.65
CA GLU A 277 10.83 27.41 1.45
C GLU A 277 9.43 26.83 1.25
N GLN A 278 8.80 26.31 2.31
CA GLN A 278 7.43 25.78 2.22
C GLN A 278 6.46 26.85 1.68
N ILE A 279 6.50 28.07 2.23
CA ILE A 279 5.66 29.19 1.80
C ILE A 279 5.95 29.54 0.33
N SER A 280 7.22 29.62 -0.06
CA SER A 280 7.62 29.94 -1.44
C SER A 280 7.08 28.91 -2.45
N ILE A 281 7.27 27.62 -2.18
CA ILE A 281 6.77 26.52 -3.02
C ILE A 281 5.23 26.56 -3.08
N CYS A 282 4.59 26.80 -1.95
CA CYS A 282 3.14 26.90 -1.83
C CYS A 282 2.58 28.05 -2.68
N ARG A 283 3.24 29.22 -2.68
CA ARG A 283 2.91 30.35 -3.57
C ARG A 283 3.05 29.99 -5.04
N GLN A 284 4.15 29.35 -5.42
CA GLN A 284 4.40 28.95 -6.80
C GLN A 284 3.32 27.98 -7.32
N LYS A 285 2.95 26.99 -6.51
CA LYS A 285 1.86 26.05 -6.82
C LYS A 285 0.50 26.74 -7.00
N ALA A 286 0.27 27.81 -6.26
CA ALA A 286 -0.95 28.61 -6.33
C ALA A 286 -0.92 29.72 -7.39
N GLY A 287 0.20 29.91 -8.09
CA GLY A 287 0.39 31.03 -9.02
C GLY A 287 0.43 32.41 -8.35
N ILE A 288 0.82 32.48 -7.06
CA ILE A 288 0.91 33.73 -6.29
C ILE A 288 2.31 34.33 -6.44
N THR A 289 2.43 35.60 -6.84
CA THR A 289 3.73 36.30 -6.98
C THR A 289 4.42 36.45 -5.62
N ALA A 290 5.73 36.69 -5.54
CA ALA A 290 6.45 36.73 -4.26
C ALA A 290 6.04 37.89 -3.32
N ASP A 291 5.58 38.99 -3.89
CA ASP A 291 5.26 40.26 -3.22
C ASP A 291 3.78 40.44 -2.83
N ALA A 292 2.89 39.58 -3.35
CA ALA A 292 1.46 39.66 -3.04
C ALA A 292 1.18 39.49 -1.52
N PRO A 293 0.25 40.27 -0.94
CA PRO A 293 -0.17 40.05 0.44
C PRO A 293 -0.86 38.68 0.57
N VAL A 294 -0.51 37.93 1.61
CA VAL A 294 -1.06 36.58 1.83
C VAL A 294 -1.55 36.42 3.26
N LYS A 295 -2.58 35.60 3.44
CA LYS A 295 -2.88 34.97 4.72
C LYS A 295 -2.20 33.62 4.79
N LEU A 296 -1.67 33.30 5.96
CA LEU A 296 -1.00 32.04 6.23
C LEU A 296 -1.81 31.24 7.23
N TYR A 297 -1.92 29.94 6.96
CA TYR A 297 -2.48 28.98 7.89
C TYR A 297 -1.54 27.80 8.02
N ARG A 298 -1.56 27.17 9.20
CA ARG A 298 -0.84 25.91 9.47
C ARG A 298 -1.83 24.81 9.82
N PHE A 299 -1.44 23.57 9.53
CA PHE A 299 -2.18 22.38 9.94
C PHE A 299 -1.18 21.26 10.24
N GLU A 300 -1.61 20.29 11.04
CA GLU A 300 -0.88 19.04 11.27
C GLU A 300 -1.49 17.93 10.42
N VAL A 301 -0.70 16.89 10.15
CA VAL A 301 -1.13 15.71 9.40
C VAL A 301 -1.00 14.48 10.28
N LYS A 302 -2.09 13.73 10.41
CA LYS A 302 -2.06 12.39 10.96
C LYS A 302 -2.04 11.38 9.81
N ARG A 303 -0.88 10.73 9.63
CA ARG A 303 -0.64 9.72 8.59
C ARG A 303 -0.95 8.31 9.09
N TYR A 304 -1.66 7.55 8.27
CA TYR A 304 -2.04 6.16 8.54
C TYR A 304 -1.48 5.19 7.48
N HIS A 305 -1.23 3.94 7.89
CA HIS A 305 -0.54 2.89 7.13
C HIS A 305 -1.21 1.51 7.24
#